data_AF-A0A970RN10-F1
#
_entry.id   AF-A0A970RN10-F1
#
_cell.length_a   1.000
_cell.length_b   1.000
_cell.length_c   1.000
_cell.angle_alpha   90.00
_cell.angle_beta   90.00
_cell.angle_gamma   90.00
#
_symmetry.space_group_name_H-M   'P 1'
#
loop_
_entity.id
_entity.type
_entity.pdbx_description
1 polymer ?
#
loop_
_entity_poly.entity_id
_entity_poly.type
_entity_poly.pdbx_seq_one_letter_code
_entity_poly.pdbx_strand_id
1 'polypeptide(L)'
;FFFASHILAIEHFTADEDPVCLAVIQIFMVGLLSLPFALLFETWPGFSGGSGLWSIAFTVLFCTIFAFAVQNVAQKFTPSTHTAIILSLESVFGALSGILFMGEVFTARMAAGSALILAAVLLTEVGPSLLRSAAGLLPAGEDRR
;
A
#
# COMPACT_ATOMS: atom_id res chain seq x y z
N PHE A 1 -7.59 7.37 -10.23
CA PHE A 1 -6.78 7.59 -11.45
C PHE A 1 -5.29 7.70 -11.10
N PHE A 2 -4.82 8.77 -10.47
CA PHE A 2 -3.39 8.95 -10.15
C PHE A 2 -2.73 7.79 -9.40
N PHE A 3 -3.40 7.24 -8.37
CA PHE A 3 -2.88 6.09 -7.62
C PHE A 3 -2.73 4.83 -8.49
N ALA A 4 -3.72 4.54 -9.34
CA ALA A 4 -3.64 3.42 -10.27
C ALA A 4 -2.53 3.64 -11.32
N SER A 5 -2.40 4.87 -11.85
CA SER A 5 -1.30 5.24 -12.76
C SER A 5 0.07 5.08 -12.10
N HIS A 6 0.19 5.43 -10.81
CA HIS A 6 1.42 5.27 -10.04
C HIS A 6 1.78 3.78 -9.85
N ILE A 7 0.81 2.93 -9.49
CA ILE A 7 1.03 1.47 -9.39
C ILE A 7 1.48 0.88 -10.72
N LEU A 8 0.79 1.23 -11.82
CA LEU A 8 1.15 0.76 -13.17
C LEU A 8 2.54 1.25 -13.59
N ALA A 9 2.90 2.50 -13.25
CA ALA A 9 4.23 3.03 -13.51
C ALA A 9 5.30 2.26 -12.72
N ILE A 10 5.05 1.94 -11.45
CA ILE A 10 6.01 1.15 -10.67
C ILE A 10 6.18 -0.24 -11.27
N GLU A 11 5.10 -0.95 -11.58
CA GLU A 11 5.18 -2.27 -12.23
C GLU A 11 6.01 -2.19 -13.53
N HIS A 12 5.77 -1.17 -14.35
CA HIS A 12 6.51 -0.97 -15.60
C HIS A 12 8.00 -0.69 -15.37
N PHE A 13 8.35 0.27 -14.50
CA PHE A 13 9.75 0.67 -14.29
C PHE A 13 10.55 -0.34 -13.46
N THR A 14 9.91 -1.07 -12.55
CA THR A 14 10.60 -2.10 -11.73
C THR A 14 10.90 -3.38 -12.50
N ALA A 15 10.29 -3.58 -13.68
CA ALA A 15 10.60 -4.70 -14.56
C ALA A 15 12.06 -4.66 -15.02
N ASP A 16 12.53 -3.50 -15.44
CA ASP A 16 13.88 -3.31 -16.01
C ASP A 16 14.88 -2.73 -15.01
N GLU A 17 14.43 -1.99 -14.00
CA GLU A 17 15.30 -1.26 -13.06
C GLU A 17 15.31 -1.84 -11.63
N ASP A 18 16.22 -1.35 -10.79
CA ASP A 18 16.27 -1.68 -9.36
C ASP A 18 15.11 -0.98 -8.61
N PRO A 19 14.20 -1.74 -7.98
CA PRO A 19 13.05 -1.19 -7.25
C PRO A 19 13.44 -0.32 -6.04
N VAL A 20 14.60 -0.58 -5.42
CA VAL A 20 15.08 0.23 -4.29
C VAL A 20 15.58 1.58 -4.79
N CYS A 21 16.28 1.61 -5.93
CA CYS A 21 16.69 2.87 -6.57
C CYS A 21 15.46 3.72 -6.95
N LEU A 22 14.43 3.08 -7.51
CA LEU A 22 13.17 3.75 -7.83
C LEU A 22 12.50 4.34 -6.57
N ALA A 23 12.47 3.60 -5.45
CA ALA A 23 11.93 4.09 -4.19
C ALA A 23 12.70 5.30 -3.64
N VAL A 24 14.03 5.29 -3.73
CA VAL A 24 14.88 6.42 -3.32
C VAL A 24 14.56 7.66 -4.14
N ILE A 25 14.44 7.52 -5.47
CA ILE A 25 14.10 8.64 -6.36
C ILE A 25 12.69 9.17 -6.04
N GLN A 26 11.71 8.29 -5.79
CA GLN A 26 10.35 8.70 -5.42
C GLN A 26 10.34 9.52 -4.13
N ILE A 27 10.98 9.04 -3.07
CA ILE A 27 11.03 9.73 -1.78
C ILE A 27 11.76 11.06 -1.92
N PHE A 28 12.88 11.08 -2.66
CA PHE A 28 13.64 12.30 -2.91
C PHE A 28 12.80 13.35 -3.67
N MET A 29 12.12 12.94 -4.74
CA MET A 29 11.27 13.84 -5.53
C MET A 29 10.09 14.35 -4.71
N VAL A 30 9.43 13.51 -3.90
CA VAL A 30 8.36 13.93 -3.01
C VAL A 30 8.87 14.93 -1.96
N GLY A 31 10.04 14.68 -1.37
CA GLY A 31 10.65 15.62 -0.42
C GLY A 31 11.00 16.96 -1.08
N LEU A 32 11.58 16.93 -2.27
CA LEU A 32 11.95 18.14 -3.01
C LEU A 32 10.72 18.95 -3.46
N LEU A 33 9.69 18.28 -3.97
CA LEU A 33 8.47 18.92 -4.45
C LEU A 33 7.57 19.41 -3.31
N SER A 34 7.60 18.75 -2.14
CA SER A 34 6.82 19.18 -0.97
C SER A 34 7.46 20.36 -0.23
N LEU A 35 8.79 20.55 -0.33
CA LEU A 35 9.52 21.60 0.39
C LEU A 35 8.97 23.03 0.15
N PRO A 36 8.75 23.49 -1.09
CA PRO A 36 8.21 24.84 -1.33
C PRO A 36 6.82 25.02 -0.74
N PHE A 37 5.97 23.98 -0.84
CA PHE A 37 4.62 24.01 -0.28
C PHE A 37 4.66 24.06 1.25
N ALA A 38 5.53 23.28 1.88
CA ALA A 38 5.72 23.33 3.34
C ALA A 38 6.13 24.74 3.79
N LEU A 39 7.07 25.39 3.09
CA LEU A 39 7.52 26.75 3.43
C LEU A 39 6.47 27.84 3.20
N LEU A 40 5.56 27.66 2.22
CA LEU A 40 4.52 28.63 1.87
C LEU A 40 3.26 28.51 2.74
N PHE A 41 2.90 27.29 3.15
CA PHE A 41 1.60 27.00 3.78
C PHE A 41 1.68 26.56 5.25
N GLU A 42 2.82 26.03 5.71
CA GLU A 42 2.96 25.59 7.10
C GLU A 42 3.75 26.58 7.96
N THR A 43 3.39 26.68 9.23
CA THR A 43 4.16 27.42 10.24
C THR A 43 5.19 26.50 10.87
N TRP A 44 6.38 27.04 11.15
CA TRP A 44 7.44 26.26 11.79
C TRP A 44 6.96 25.74 13.15
N PRO A 45 6.85 24.40 13.34
CA PRO A 45 6.24 23.84 14.54
C PRO A 45 7.13 23.98 15.79
N GLY A 46 8.40 24.37 15.62
CA GLY A 46 9.40 24.40 16.69
C GLY A 46 9.82 22.99 17.12
N PHE A 47 11.07 22.82 17.53
CA PHE A 47 11.54 21.57 18.14
C PHE A 47 11.17 21.57 19.63
N SER A 48 9.89 21.38 19.93
CA SER A 48 9.41 21.21 21.31
C SER A 48 9.74 19.79 21.81
N GLY A 49 10.97 19.62 22.31
CA GLY A 49 11.40 18.45 23.06
C GLY A 49 11.86 17.24 22.23
N GLY A 50 12.70 16.40 22.84
CA GLY A 50 13.34 15.25 22.19
C GLY A 50 12.38 14.15 21.70
N SER A 51 11.13 14.11 22.20
CA SER A 51 10.12 13.15 21.76
C SER A 51 9.60 13.41 20.35
N GLY A 52 9.47 14.67 19.94
CA GLY A 52 9.00 15.01 18.59
C GLY A 52 9.97 14.57 17.50
N LEU A 53 11.28 14.76 17.74
CA LEU A 53 12.32 14.33 16.81
C LEU A 53 12.35 12.80 16.65
N TRP A 54 12.13 12.05 17.74
CA TRP A 54 12.04 10.59 17.68
C TRP A 54 10.85 10.10 16.85
N SER A 55 9.66 10.70 17.03
CA SER A 55 8.48 10.35 16.23
C SER A 55 8.68 10.66 14.74
N ILE A 56 9.31 11.78 14.41
CA ILE A 56 9.63 12.12 13.02
C ILE A 56 10.62 11.10 12.44
N ALA A 57 11.71 10.82 13.17
CA ALA A 57 12.71 9.85 12.73
C ALA A 57 12.10 8.46 12.51
N PHE A 58 11.24 8.01 13.42
CA PHE A 58 10.54 6.73 13.28
C PHE A 58 9.67 6.70 12.03
N THR A 59 8.83 7.72 11.81
CA THR A 59 7.96 7.80 10.63
C THR A 59 8.75 7.82 9.33
N VAL A 60 9.83 8.62 9.26
CA VAL A 60 10.64 8.71 8.04
C VAL A 60 11.37 7.40 7.74
N LEU A 61 12.02 6.80 8.74
CA LEU A 61 12.84 5.61 8.51
C LEU A 61 11.99 4.35 8.29
N PHE A 62 11.01 4.11 9.15
CA PHE A 62 10.22 2.88 9.12
C PHE A 62 8.96 3.01 8.26
N CYS A 63 8.14 4.04 8.50
CA CYS A 63 6.86 4.18 7.81
C CYS A 63 7.01 4.70 6.37
N THR A 64 8.10 5.40 6.04
CA THR A 64 8.35 5.89 4.67
C THR A 64 9.41 5.08 3.96
N ILE A 65 10.69 5.18 4.36
CA ILE A 65 11.81 4.59 3.59
C ILE A 65 11.68 3.07 3.52
N PHE A 66 11.55 2.40 4.66
CA PHE A 66 11.43 0.95 4.69
C PHE A 66 10.13 0.47 4.01
N ALA A 67 8.99 1.06 4.34
CA ALA A 67 7.71 0.67 3.76
C ALA A 67 7.67 0.84 2.22
N PHE A 68 8.12 1.98 1.68
CA PHE A 68 8.16 2.22 0.24
C PHE A 68 9.17 1.32 -0.47
N ALA A 69 10.32 1.03 0.15
CA ALA A 69 11.28 0.09 -0.43
C ALA A 69 10.68 -1.32 -0.53
N VAL A 70 10.06 -1.81 0.55
CA VAL A 70 9.37 -3.11 0.56
C VAL A 70 8.22 -3.11 -0.45
N GLN A 71 7.43 -2.04 -0.53
CA GLN A 71 6.34 -1.91 -1.50
C GLN A 71 6.84 -1.98 -2.95
N ASN A 72 7.84 -1.18 -3.33
CA ASN A 72 8.37 -1.21 -4.70
C ASN A 72 8.99 -2.58 -5.04
N VAL A 73 9.68 -3.21 -4.09
CA VAL A 73 10.23 -4.57 -4.26
C VAL A 73 9.11 -5.60 -4.44
N ALA A 74 8.06 -5.55 -3.61
CA ALA A 74 6.92 -6.46 -3.73
C ALA A 74 6.17 -6.27 -5.06
N GLN A 75 6.03 -5.03 -5.51
CA GLN A 75 5.39 -4.68 -6.78
C GLN A 75 6.16 -5.21 -7.99
N LYS A 76 7.50 -5.30 -7.92
CA LYS A 76 8.30 -5.94 -8.97
C LYS A 76 7.90 -7.40 -9.23
N PHE A 77 7.47 -8.12 -8.19
CA PHE A 77 7.11 -9.53 -8.29
C PHE A 77 5.59 -9.77 -8.32
N THR A 78 4.78 -8.72 -8.26
CA THR A 78 3.33 -8.82 -8.09
C THR A 78 2.61 -7.98 -9.14
N PRO A 79 1.74 -8.57 -9.98
CA PRO A 79 1.00 -7.82 -11.00
C PRO A 79 0.22 -6.64 -10.40
N SER A 80 0.09 -5.54 -11.14
CA SER A 80 -0.57 -4.31 -10.65
C SER A 80 -1.97 -4.55 -10.06
N THR A 81 -2.72 -5.50 -10.61
CA THR A 81 -4.05 -5.86 -10.10
C THR A 81 -4.01 -6.40 -8.66
N HIS A 82 -3.15 -7.39 -8.39
CA HIS A 82 -2.99 -7.97 -7.06
C HIS A 82 -2.36 -6.98 -6.09
N THR A 83 -1.38 -6.21 -6.57
CA THR A 83 -0.78 -5.11 -5.82
C THR A 83 -1.83 -4.09 -5.35
N ALA A 84 -2.71 -3.65 -6.24
CA ALA A 84 -3.76 -2.68 -5.91
C ALA A 84 -4.74 -3.22 -4.87
N ILE A 85 -5.04 -4.52 -4.93
CA ILE A 85 -5.85 -5.22 -3.92
C ILE A 85 -5.15 -5.19 -2.55
N ILE A 86 -3.86 -5.55 -2.50
CA ILE A 86 -3.08 -5.55 -1.25
C ILE A 86 -3.00 -4.14 -0.64
N LEU A 87 -2.70 -3.12 -1.44
CA LEU A 87 -2.65 -1.73 -0.97
C LEU A 87 -4.03 -1.22 -0.51
N SER A 88 -5.11 -1.71 -1.10
CA SER A 88 -6.47 -1.40 -0.62
C SER A 88 -6.77 -2.07 0.72
N LEU A 89 -6.22 -3.26 0.97
CA LEU A 89 -6.33 -3.96 2.26
C LEU A 89 -5.50 -3.31 3.38
N GLU A 90 -4.46 -2.56 3.05
CA GLU A 90 -3.66 -1.81 4.03
C GLU A 90 -4.54 -0.92 4.91
N SER A 91 -5.53 -0.25 4.32
CA SER A 91 -6.51 0.57 5.05
C SER A 91 -7.36 -0.24 6.04
N VAL A 92 -7.73 -1.48 5.69
CA VAL A 92 -8.48 -2.38 6.58
C VAL A 92 -7.61 -2.81 7.76
N PHE A 93 -6.35 -3.19 7.52
CA PHE A 93 -5.41 -3.52 8.60
C PHE A 93 -5.06 -2.29 9.46
N GLY A 94 -4.98 -1.11 8.85
CA GLY A 94 -4.80 0.16 9.55
C GLY A 94 -5.97 0.43 10.51
N ALA A 95 -7.21 0.30 10.03
CA ALA A 95 -8.40 0.44 10.88
C ALA A 95 -8.44 -0.60 12.01
N LEU A 96 -8.11 -1.87 11.72
CA LEU A 96 -8.03 -2.93 12.74
C LEU A 96 -6.95 -2.62 13.80
N SER A 97 -5.80 -2.12 13.36
CA SER A 97 -4.70 -1.73 14.25
C SER A 97 -5.07 -0.52 15.10
N GLY A 98 -5.78 0.47 14.56
CA GLY A 98 -6.31 1.61 15.31
C GLY A 98 -7.27 1.20 16.43
N ILE A 99 -8.14 0.23 16.16
CA ILE A 99 -9.05 -0.33 17.18
C ILE A 99 -8.26 -1.08 18.26
N LEU A 100 -7.31 -1.93 17.88
CA LEU A 100 -6.60 -2.81 18.81
C LEU A 100 -5.56 -2.08 19.67
N PHE A 101 -4.76 -1.21 19.07
CA PHE A 101 -3.65 -0.53 19.75
C PHE A 101 -4.03 0.86 20.25
N MET A 102 -4.91 1.58 19.54
CA MET A 102 -5.25 2.97 19.82
C MET A 102 -6.61 3.12 20.51
N GLY A 103 -7.39 2.04 20.61
CA GLY A 103 -8.69 2.02 21.28
C GLY A 103 -9.78 2.80 20.56
N GLU A 104 -9.66 3.00 19.24
CA GLU A 104 -10.64 3.73 18.44
C GLU A 104 -12.04 3.09 18.52
N VAL A 105 -13.08 3.93 18.61
CA VAL A 105 -14.46 3.46 18.71
C VAL A 105 -14.89 2.82 17.39
N PHE A 106 -15.11 1.51 17.43
CA PHE A 106 -15.55 0.76 16.25
C PHE A 106 -16.99 1.11 15.89
N THR A 107 -17.17 1.92 14.85
CA THR A 107 -18.49 2.29 14.36
C THR A 107 -19.04 1.23 13.40
N ALA A 108 -20.36 1.07 13.37
CA ALA A 108 -21.03 0.19 12.40
C ALA A 108 -20.70 0.54 10.93
N ARG A 109 -20.38 1.81 10.66
CA ARG A 109 -19.94 2.29 9.33
C ARG A 109 -18.56 1.73 8.94
N MET A 110 -17.61 1.71 9.88
CA MET A 110 -16.30 1.08 9.65
C MET A 110 -16.45 -0.42 9.44
N ALA A 111 -17.26 -1.10 10.25
CA ALA A 111 -17.54 -2.53 10.10
C ALA A 111 -18.10 -2.88 8.72
N ALA A 112 -19.10 -2.11 8.25
CA ALA A 112 -19.70 -2.32 6.94
C ALA A 112 -18.70 -2.05 5.79
N GLY A 113 -17.89 -0.99 5.90
CA GLY A 113 -16.84 -0.67 4.92
C GLY A 113 -15.79 -1.77 4.82
N SER A 114 -15.25 -2.23 5.95
CA SER A 114 -14.27 -3.31 6.00
C SER A 114 -14.82 -4.61 5.42
N ALA A 115 -16.06 -4.98 5.76
CA ALA A 115 -16.72 -6.16 5.23
C ALA A 115 -16.90 -6.09 3.70
N LEU A 116 -17.26 -4.92 3.18
CA LEU A 116 -17.44 -4.71 1.74
C LEU A 116 -16.11 -4.81 0.98
N ILE A 117 -15.02 -4.24 1.53
CA ILE A 117 -13.68 -4.36 0.94
C ILE A 117 -13.24 -5.82 0.93
N LEU A 118 -13.36 -6.54 2.06
CA LEU A 118 -13.00 -7.96 2.12
C LEU A 118 -13.82 -8.82 1.15
N ALA A 119 -15.12 -8.55 1.01
CA ALA A 119 -15.96 -9.23 0.04
C ALA A 119 -15.51 -8.97 -1.40
N ALA A 120 -15.14 -7.73 -1.74
CA ALA A 120 -14.63 -7.36 -3.05
C ALA A 120 -13.29 -8.04 -3.37
N VAL A 121 -12.38 -8.11 -2.38
CA VAL A 121 -11.11 -8.83 -2.52
C VAL A 121 -11.35 -10.32 -2.75
N LEU A 122 -12.17 -10.96 -1.92
CA LEU A 122 -12.51 -12.38 -2.06
C LEU A 122 -13.11 -12.66 -3.44
N LEU A 123 -14.01 -11.81 -3.93
CA LEU A 123 -14.60 -11.97 -5.26
C LEU A 123 -13.55 -11.82 -6.38
N THR A 124 -12.59 -10.92 -6.23
CA THR A 124 -11.55 -10.68 -7.25
C THR A 124 -10.54 -11.81 -7.33
N GLU A 125 -10.12 -12.36 -6.18
CA GLU A 125 -9.17 -13.48 -6.11
C GLU A 125 -9.82 -14.83 -6.47
N VAL A 126 -11.04 -15.06 -5.97
CA VAL A 126 -11.73 -16.35 -6.11
C VAL A 126 -12.57 -16.42 -7.39
N GLY A 127 -13.01 -15.28 -7.93
CA GLY A 127 -13.85 -15.19 -9.13
C GLY A 127 -13.30 -15.95 -10.34
N PRO A 128 -12.03 -15.77 -10.75
CA PRO A 128 -11.45 -16.51 -11.88
C PRO A 128 -11.43 -18.03 -11.66
N SER A 129 -11.20 -18.49 -10.42
CA SER A 129 -11.18 -19.91 -10.07
C SER A 129 -12.58 -20.56 -10.10
N LEU A 130 -13.59 -19.82 -9.63
CA LEU A 130 -14.99 -20.26 -9.67
C LEU A 130 -15.54 -20.27 -11.09
N LEU A 131 -15.20 -19.26 -11.91
CA LEU A 131 -15.62 -19.19 -13.30
C LEU A 131 -15.01 -20.33 -14.12
N ARG A 132 -13.75 -20.70 -13.88
CA ARG A 132 -13.10 -21.87 -14.50
C ARG A 132 -13.75 -23.19 -14.06
N SER A 133 -14.11 -23.33 -12.78
CA SER A 133 -14.82 -24.50 -12.26
C SER A 133 -16.23 -24.63 -12.85
N ALA A 134 -16.97 -23.51 -12.95
CA ALA A 134 -18.32 -23.48 -13.49
C ALA A 134 -18.37 -23.69 -15.01
N ALA A 135 -17.34 -23.23 -15.74
CA ALA A 135 -17.19 -23.46 -17.18
C ALA A 135 -16.75 -24.89 -17.54
N GLY A 136 -16.51 -25.77 -16.54
CA GLY A 136 -16.05 -27.14 -16.78
C GLY A 136 -14.64 -27.23 -17.36
N LEU A 137 -13.86 -26.14 -17.30
CA LEU A 137 -12.52 -26.03 -17.89
C LEU A 137 -11.40 -26.47 -16.92
N LEU A 138 -11.70 -27.27 -15.90
CA LEU A 138 -10.65 -27.89 -15.08
C LEU A 138 -9.82 -28.81 -15.99
N PRO A 139 -8.55 -28.46 -16.31
CA PRO A 139 -7.67 -29.45 -16.88
C PRO A 139 -7.49 -30.52 -15.80
N ALA A 140 -7.78 -31.76 -16.14
CA ALA A 140 -7.45 -32.89 -15.30
C ALA A 140 -5.92 -32.92 -15.10
N GLY A 141 -5.47 -32.51 -13.92
CA GLY A 141 -4.09 -32.70 -13.46
C GLY A 141 -3.07 -31.78 -14.12
N GLU A 142 -2.64 -30.77 -13.38
CA GLU A 142 -1.24 -30.34 -13.44
C GLU A 142 -0.63 -30.60 -12.07
N ASP A 143 -0.41 -31.89 -11.78
CA ASP A 143 0.67 -32.30 -10.91
C ASP A 143 1.97 -32.09 -11.69
N ARG A 144 2.75 -31.07 -11.33
CA ARG A 144 4.23 -31.14 -11.32
C ARG A 144 4.86 -29.84 -10.81
N ARG A 145 5.46 -30.00 -9.62
CA ARG A 145 6.78 -29.51 -9.17
C ARG A 145 7.04 -28.02 -9.07
#